data_AF-A0A529LDM0-F1
#
_entry.id   AF-A0A529LDM0-F1
#
_cell.length_a   1.000
_cell.length_b   1.000
_cell.length_c   1.000
_cell.angle_alpha   90.00
_cell.angle_beta   90.00
_cell.angle_gamma   90.00
#
_symmetry.space_group_name_H-M   'P 1'
#
loop_
_entity.id
_entity.type
_entity.pdbx_description
1 polymer ?
#
loop_
_entity_poly.entity_id
_entity_poly.type
_entity_poly.pdbx_seq_one_letter_code
_entity_poly.pdbx_strand_id
1 'polypeptide(L)' 'PMDPSRQWTPQQLVDIAFVSDKQKAPGGPAVYNNTGYVLAGMVIEAVTGQSLGGYVRSAVLHPLGLENTWSP' A
#
# COMPACT_ATOMS: atom_id res chain seq x y z
N PRO A 1 -9.63 -13.41 -18.39
CA PRO A 1 -8.69 -14.26 -17.62
C PRO A 1 -7.87 -13.40 -16.64
N MET A 2 -7.59 -13.88 -15.43
CA MET A 2 -6.64 -13.20 -14.53
C MET A 2 -5.23 -13.36 -15.10
N ASP A 3 -4.54 -12.23 -15.34
CA ASP A 3 -3.15 -12.19 -15.80
C ASP A 3 -2.24 -11.92 -14.58
N PRO A 4 -1.44 -12.90 -14.13
CA PRO A 4 -0.56 -12.74 -12.98
C PRO A 4 0.64 -11.83 -13.25
N SER A 5 0.95 -11.53 -14.52
CA SER A 5 2.04 -10.62 -14.89
C SER A 5 1.63 -9.14 -14.87
N ARG A 6 0.32 -8.88 -14.72
CA ARG A 6 -0.21 -7.52 -14.68
C ARG A 6 0.35 -6.76 -13.48
N GLN A 7 1.01 -5.63 -13.77
CA GLN A 7 1.38 -4.66 -12.76
C GLN A 7 0.20 -3.75 -12.44
N TRP A 8 0.00 -3.50 -11.16
CA TRP A 8 -1.05 -2.63 -10.64
C TRP A 8 -0.42 -1.39 -10.05
N THR A 9 -0.94 -0.22 -10.41
CA THR A 9 -0.61 1.00 -9.67
C THR A 9 -1.43 1.05 -8.38
N PRO A 10 -0.94 1.74 -7.32
CA PRO A 10 -1.73 1.95 -6.11
C PRO A 10 -3.12 2.54 -6.39
N GLN A 11 -3.20 3.52 -7.30
CA GLN A 11 -4.47 4.14 -7.70
C GLN A 11 -5.44 3.13 -8.31
N GLN A 12 -4.98 2.23 -9.20
CA GLN A 12 -5.86 1.21 -9.79
C GLN A 12 -6.42 0.24 -8.74
N LEU A 13 -5.63 -0.11 -7.71
CA LEU A 13 -6.10 -0.94 -6.61
C LEU A 13 -7.17 -0.23 -5.77
N VAL A 14 -7.01 1.08 -5.54
CA VAL A 14 -8.01 1.91 -4.88
C VAL A 14 -9.28 1.98 -5.74
N ASP A 15 -9.16 2.26 -7.02
CA ASP A 15 -10.32 2.36 -7.93
C ASP A 15 -11.15 1.07 -7.92
N ILE A 16 -10.50 -0.10 -7.95
CA ILE A 16 -11.19 -1.41 -7.84
C ILE A 16 -11.99 -1.52 -6.53
N ALA A 17 -11.40 -1.10 -5.41
CA ALA A 17 -12.06 -1.21 -4.12
C ALA A 17 -13.31 -0.32 -4.05
N PHE A 18 -13.28 0.85 -4.70
CA PHE A 18 -14.37 1.82 -4.73
C PHE A 18 -15.45 1.51 -5.76
N VAL A 19 -15.25 0.55 -6.67
CA VAL A 19 -16.34 -0.01 -7.50
C VAL A 19 -17.34 -0.81 -6.65
N SER A 20 -16.94 -1.28 -5.46
CA SER A 20 -17.82 -2.07 -4.59
C SER A 20 -18.57 -1.20 -3.57
N ASP A 21 -19.89 -1.40 -3.45
CA ASP A 21 -20.74 -0.74 -2.42
C ASP A 21 -20.53 -1.32 -0.99
N LYS A 22 -19.33 -1.81 -0.68
CA LYS A 22 -19.03 -2.48 0.60
C LYS A 22 -18.42 -1.55 1.65
N GLN A 23 -18.33 -0.26 1.37
CA GLN A 23 -17.77 0.70 2.31
C GLN A 23 -18.58 0.78 3.60
N LYS A 24 -17.87 0.87 4.72
CA LYS A 24 -18.44 1.02 6.07
C LYS A 24 -18.10 2.41 6.59
N ALA A 25 -18.98 2.95 7.42
CA ALA A 25 -18.70 4.21 8.09
C ALA A 25 -17.43 4.10 8.97
N PRO A 26 -16.58 5.13 9.01
CA PRO A 26 -15.46 5.20 9.95
C PRO A 26 -15.92 5.08 11.41
N GLY A 27 -15.05 4.55 12.28
CA GLY A 27 -15.34 4.42 13.72
C GLY A 27 -16.22 3.22 14.11
N GLY A 28 -16.65 2.41 13.14
CA GLY A 28 -17.31 1.13 13.39
C GLY A 28 -16.35 0.04 13.89
N PRO A 29 -16.84 -1.21 14.04
CA PRO A 29 -16.00 -2.35 14.37
C PRO A 29 -14.83 -2.51 13.40
N ALA A 30 -13.68 -2.94 13.91
CA ALA A 30 -12.52 -3.19 13.07
C ALA A 30 -12.82 -4.28 12.04
N VAL A 31 -12.50 -3.98 10.78
CA VAL A 31 -12.58 -4.93 9.66
C VAL A 31 -11.24 -4.94 8.94
N TYR A 32 -10.81 -6.13 8.52
CA TYR A 32 -9.59 -6.28 7.75
C TYR A 32 -9.71 -5.52 6.42
N ASN A 33 -8.74 -4.66 6.11
CA ASN A 33 -8.82 -3.74 4.98
C ASN A 33 -7.46 -3.53 4.29
N ASN A 34 -7.24 -4.26 3.19
CA ASN A 34 -6.04 -4.10 2.36
C ASN A 34 -5.97 -2.70 1.71
N THR A 35 -7.10 -2.14 1.27
CA THR A 35 -7.14 -0.81 0.64
C THR A 35 -6.63 0.27 1.60
N GLY A 36 -6.87 0.11 2.90
CA GLY A 36 -6.31 0.98 3.94
C GLY A 36 -4.78 1.03 3.92
N TYR A 37 -4.11 -0.12 3.74
CA TYR A 37 -2.65 -0.18 3.64
C TYR A 37 -2.12 0.39 2.32
N VAL A 38 -2.84 0.21 1.20
CA VAL A 38 -2.49 0.87 -0.07
C VAL A 38 -2.54 2.39 0.08
N LEU A 39 -3.61 2.92 0.69
CA LEU A 39 -3.73 4.35 0.98
C LEU A 39 -2.65 4.85 1.92
N ALA A 40 -2.27 4.08 2.95
CA ALA A 40 -1.17 4.45 3.84
C ALA A 40 0.17 4.54 3.08
N GLY A 41 0.43 3.62 2.14
CA GLY A 41 1.58 3.69 1.24
C GLY A 41 1.58 4.97 0.40
N MET A 42 0.45 5.32 -0.21
CA MET A 42 0.29 6.55 -0.99
C MET A 42 0.52 7.82 -0.14
N VAL A 43 0.10 7.81 1.12
CA VAL A 43 0.35 8.92 2.06
C VAL A 43 1.85 9.05 2.37
N ILE A 44 2.55 7.94 2.58
CA ILE A 44 4.01 7.95 2.77
C ILE A 44 4.69 8.58 1.55
N GLU A 45 4.33 8.16 0.34
CA GLU A 45 4.92 8.71 -0.89
C GLU A 45 4.62 10.21 -1.04
N ALA A 46 3.38 10.63 -0.79
CA ALA A 46 2.96 12.03 -0.89
C ALA A 46 3.67 12.93 0.14
N VAL A 47 3.89 12.46 1.37
CA VAL A 47 4.52 13.24 2.44
C VAL A 47 6.04 13.29 2.30
N THR A 48 6.66 12.21 1.81
CA THR A 48 8.13 12.06 1.80
C THR A 48 8.75 12.38 0.44
N GLY A 49 7.99 12.31 -0.65
CA GLY A 49 8.49 12.39 -2.02
C GLY A 49 9.33 11.19 -2.46
N GLN A 50 9.38 10.12 -1.67
CA GLN A 50 10.08 8.87 -1.98
C GLN A 50 9.07 7.80 -2.43
N SER A 51 9.52 6.81 -3.21
CA SER A 51 8.71 5.59 -3.39
C SER A 51 8.57 4.85 -2.06
N LEU A 52 7.47 4.11 -1.88
CA LEU A 52 7.23 3.34 -0.66
C LEU A 52 8.41 2.40 -0.35
N GLY A 53 8.89 1.65 -1.34
CA GLY A 53 10.05 0.76 -1.18
C GLY A 53 11.34 1.51 -0.80
N GLY A 54 11.55 2.72 -1.33
CA GLY A 54 12.68 3.58 -0.97
C GLY A 54 12.61 4.09 0.46
N TYR A 55 11.43 4.52 0.90
CA TYR A 55 11.19 4.92 2.28
C TYR A 55 11.38 3.75 3.25
N VAL A 56 10.76 2.59 2.99
CA VAL A 56 10.91 1.39 3.83
C VAL A 56 12.38 0.96 3.93
N ARG A 57 13.11 1.01 2.82
CA ARG A 57 14.54 0.69 2.80
C ARG A 57 15.35 1.62 3.69
N SER A 58 15.16 2.93 3.56
CA SER A 58 15.94 3.92 4.30
C SER A 58 15.54 4.05 5.78
N ALA A 59 14.24 3.96 6.08
CA ALA A 59 13.69 4.19 7.42
C ALA A 59 13.65 2.92 8.29
N VAL A 60 13.61 1.72 7.69
CA VAL A 60 13.44 0.45 8.43
C VAL A 60 14.52 -0.56 8.09
N LEU A 61 14.72 -0.92 6.82
CA LEU A 61 15.58 -2.05 6.46
C LEU A 61 17.07 -1.75 6.70
N HIS A 62 17.55 -0.58 6.27
CA HIS A 62 18.95 -0.19 6.46
C HIS A 62 19.34 -0.04 7.95
N PRO A 63 18.57 0.67 8.80
CA PRO A 63 18.90 0.78 10.23
C PRO A 63 18.95 -0.56 10.97
N LEU A 64 18.22 -1.56 10.48
CA LEU A 64 18.17 -2.91 11.07
C LEU A 64 19.12 -3.92 10.40
N GLY A 65 19.90 -3.51 9.40
CA GLY A 65 20.82 -4.40 8.68
C GLY A 65 20.12 -5.48 7.85
N LEU A 66 18.89 -5.25 7.41
CA LEU A 66 18.09 -6.22 6.65
C LEU A 66 18.43 -6.17 5.15
N GLU A 67 19.58 -6.73 4.78
CA GLU A 67 20.10 -6.67 3.40
C GLU A 67 19.34 -7.55 2.42
N ASN A 68 18.79 -8.68 2.89
CA ASN A 68 18.07 -9.66 2.07
C ASN A 68 16.54 -9.53 2.20
N THR A 69 16.04 -8.31 2.32
CA THR A 69 14.61 -7.98 2.39
C THR A 69 14.27 -6.88 1.39
N TRP A 70 13.16 -7.04 0.69
CA TRP A 70 12.72 -6.10 -0.35
C TRP A 70 11.24 -5.78 -0.20
N SER A 71 10.92 -4.51 -0.43
CA SER A 71 9.57 -4.03 -0.72
C SER A 71 9.56 -3.60 -2.19
N PRO A 72 8.49 -3.91 -2.94
CA PRO A 72 8.27 -3.31 -4.25
C PRO A 72 8.12 -1.78 -4.15
#